data_AF-W8B6R3-F1
#
_entry.id   AF-W8B6R3-F1
#
_cell.length_a   1.000
_cell.length_b   1.000
_cell.length_c   1.000
_cell.angle_alpha   90.00
_cell.angle_beta   90.00
_cell.angle_gamma   90.00
#
_symmetry.space_group_name_H-M   'P 1'
#
loop_
_entity.id
_entity.type
_entity.pdbx_description
1 polymer ?
#
loop_
_entity_poly.entity_id
_entity_poly.type
_entity_poly.pdbx_seq_one_letter_code
_entity_poly.pdbx_strand_id
1 'polypeptide(L)'
;MILAVRMGGVFTISGERRLYDSDGNYTRINHSIPQRDSHFSVPLSTVLPWYRAYAKFVRLARCDAFAFKTKPGDVLTFNNIRLLHGRTGYDDSEQNVRYIVGAYLDWDIIYSKLRVLKSAQPGSGGGCDAAE
;
A
#
# COMPACT_ATOMS: atom_id res chain seq x y z
N MET A 1 -6.21 -0.01 3.64
CA MET A 1 -5.69 -0.89 4.71
C MET A 1 -5.78 -0.17 6.04
N ILE A 2 -6.39 -0.80 7.03
CA ILE A 2 -6.16 -0.57 8.47
C ILE A 2 -5.45 -1.87 8.93
N LEU A 3 -4.48 -1.85 9.86
CA LEU A 3 -3.58 -3.01 10.13
C LEU A 3 -3.75 -3.63 11.51
N ALA A 4 -4.00 -4.94 11.59
CA ALA A 4 -3.57 -5.83 12.67
C ALA A 4 -3.77 -7.29 12.30
N VAL A 5 -2.79 -8.12 12.65
CA VAL A 5 -2.88 -9.58 12.60
C VAL A 5 -2.13 -10.13 13.81
N ARG A 6 -2.77 -11.02 14.57
CA ARG A 6 -2.10 -12.07 15.34
C ARG A 6 -2.54 -13.38 14.72
N MET A 7 -1.65 -14.05 13.99
CA MET A 7 -1.74 -15.49 13.71
C MET A 7 -0.32 -16.01 13.46
N GLY A 8 0.07 -17.00 14.26
CA GLY A 8 1.25 -17.81 14.02
C GLY A 8 1.02 -18.74 12.84
N GLY A 9 1.95 -18.74 11.90
CA GLY A 9 1.96 -19.58 10.70
C GLY A 9 2.91 -18.99 9.67
N VAL A 10 3.91 -19.77 9.24
CA VAL A 10 4.78 -19.40 8.13
C VAL A 10 4.05 -19.75 6.84
N PHE A 11 3.58 -18.73 6.12
CA PHE A 11 3.02 -18.87 4.77
C PHE A 11 4.04 -18.33 3.76
N THR A 12 4.42 -19.14 2.78
CA THR A 12 5.27 -18.71 1.66
C THR A 12 4.37 -18.47 0.44
N ILE A 13 4.23 -17.20 0.04
CA ILE A 13 3.58 -16.81 -1.22
C ILE A 13 4.72 -16.34 -2.15
N SER A 14 5.04 -17.12 -3.18
CA SER A 14 5.92 -16.69 -4.27
C SER A 14 5.09 -16.12 -5.42
N GLY A 15 5.49 -14.97 -5.95
CA GLY A 15 4.82 -14.36 -7.10
C GLY A 15 5.64 -13.21 -7.68
N GLU A 16 6.08 -13.38 -8.93
CA GLU A 16 6.66 -12.29 -9.71
C GLU A 16 5.54 -11.37 -10.19
N ARG A 17 5.59 -10.08 -9.85
CA ARG A 17 4.57 -9.11 -10.27
C ARG A 17 5.21 -7.93 -10.97
N ARG A 18 4.75 -7.66 -12.20
CA ARG A 18 5.08 -6.41 -12.90
C ARG A 18 4.55 -5.21 -12.11
N LEU A 19 5.33 -4.14 -12.14
CA LEU A 19 5.03 -2.86 -11.48
C LEU A 19 4.32 -1.87 -12.40
N TYR A 20 4.33 -2.14 -13.70
CA TYR A 20 3.81 -1.29 -14.76
C TYR A 20 2.79 -2.03 -15.63
N ASP A 21 1.89 -1.28 -16.26
CA ASP A 21 0.95 -1.79 -17.27
C ASP A 21 1.62 -1.95 -18.65
N SER A 22 0.83 -2.29 -19.68
CA SER A 22 1.31 -2.41 -21.06
C SER A 22 1.87 -1.12 -21.64
N ASP A 23 1.43 0.03 -21.12
CA ASP A 23 1.76 1.35 -21.62
C ASP A 23 2.97 1.94 -20.87
N GLY A 24 3.52 1.18 -19.90
CA GLY A 24 4.67 1.57 -19.09
C GLY A 24 4.32 2.45 -17.89
N ASN A 25 3.04 2.68 -17.60
CA ASN A 25 2.64 3.45 -16.42
C ASN A 25 2.80 2.61 -15.16
N TYR A 26 3.33 3.21 -14.09
CA TYR A 26 3.42 2.55 -12.78
C TYR A 26 2.03 2.35 -12.19
N THR A 27 1.66 1.09 -11.95
CA THR A 27 0.35 0.72 -11.41
C THR A 27 0.40 0.34 -9.94
N ARG A 28 1.56 -0.14 -9.45
CA ARG A 28 1.74 -0.53 -8.05
C ARG A 28 3.19 -0.62 -7.60
N ILE A 29 3.37 -0.56 -6.29
CA ILE A 29 4.63 -0.87 -5.61
C ILE A 29 4.45 -2.17 -4.81
N ASN A 30 5.29 -3.16 -5.09
CA ASN A 30 5.35 -4.41 -4.33
C ASN A 30 6.66 -4.42 -3.52
N HIS A 31 6.59 -4.00 -2.27
CA HIS A 31 7.76 -3.93 -1.41
C HIS A 31 7.43 -4.36 0.02
N SER A 32 8.00 -5.48 0.45
CA SER A 32 7.99 -5.89 1.85
C SER A 32 9.20 -6.74 2.17
N ILE A 33 10.05 -6.30 3.09
CA ILE A 33 11.31 -6.99 3.43
C ILE A 33 11.09 -8.36 4.06
N PRO A 34 10.22 -8.54 5.08
CA PRO A 34 10.06 -9.84 5.73
C PRO A 34 9.52 -10.93 4.81
N GLN A 35 8.77 -10.55 3.77
CA GLN A 35 8.17 -11.46 2.79
C GLN A 35 9.01 -11.60 1.52
N ARG A 36 10.16 -10.92 1.42
CA ARG A 36 11.04 -11.07 0.26
C ARG A 36 11.75 -12.41 0.34
N ASP A 37 11.57 -13.24 -0.68
CA ASP A 37 12.22 -14.55 -0.79
C ASP A 37 13.75 -14.43 -0.80
N SER A 38 14.42 -15.46 -0.30
CA SER A 38 15.87 -15.63 -0.45
C SER A 38 16.24 -16.05 -1.86
N HIS A 39 15.34 -16.75 -2.56
CA HIS A 39 15.51 -17.06 -3.97
C HIS A 39 15.38 -15.78 -4.82
N PHE A 40 16.40 -15.50 -5.64
CA PHE A 40 16.45 -14.29 -6.44
C PHE A 40 16.67 -14.59 -7.92
N SER A 41 15.59 -14.55 -8.68
CA SER A 41 15.49 -15.03 -10.06
C SER A 41 15.99 -14.01 -11.10
N VAL A 42 17.14 -13.38 -10.86
CA VAL A 42 17.78 -12.45 -11.80
C VAL A 42 19.17 -12.96 -12.23
N PRO A 43 19.66 -12.62 -13.43
CA PRO A 43 21.02 -12.96 -13.83
C PRO A 43 22.05 -12.43 -12.83
N LEU A 44 23.10 -13.21 -12.54
CA LEU A 44 24.13 -12.86 -11.55
C LEU A 44 24.73 -11.46 -11.79
N SER A 45 24.95 -11.10 -13.06
CA SER A 45 25.47 -9.79 -13.47
C SER A 45 24.60 -8.60 -13.04
N THR A 46 23.30 -8.83 -12.81
CA THR A 46 22.31 -7.81 -12.45
C THR A 46 22.06 -7.68 -10.96
N VAL A 47 22.57 -8.61 -10.14
CA VAL A 47 22.36 -8.63 -8.68
C VAL A 47 22.84 -7.33 -8.02
N LEU A 48 24.09 -6.94 -8.26
CA LEU A 48 24.65 -5.71 -7.67
C LEU A 48 23.95 -4.44 -8.18
N PRO A 49 23.72 -4.25 -9.50
CA PRO A 49 22.87 -3.15 -10.00
C PRO A 49 21.50 -3.09 -9.33
N TRP A 50 20.83 -4.23 -9.15
CA TRP A 50 19.51 -4.29 -8.53
C TRP A 50 19.57 -3.82 -7.07
N TYR A 51 20.51 -4.31 -6.26
CA TYR A 51 20.64 -3.88 -4.87
C TYR A 51 21.00 -2.39 -4.74
N ARG A 52 21.78 -1.83 -5.68
CA ARG A 52 22.04 -0.37 -5.73
C ARG A 52 20.77 0.42 -6.01
N ALA A 53 19.97 0.00 -6.98
CA ALA A 53 18.70 0.64 -7.29
C ALA A 53 17.71 0.52 -6.12
N TYR A 54 17.64 -0.66 -5.49
CA TYR A 54 16.82 -0.92 -4.32
C TYR A 54 17.22 -0.05 -3.12
N ALA A 55 18.51 0.08 -2.82
CA ALA A 55 19.00 0.96 -1.76
C ALA A 55 18.64 2.44 -2.02
N LYS A 56 18.75 2.90 -3.27
CA LYS A 56 18.31 4.24 -3.67
C LYS A 56 16.81 4.44 -3.45
N PHE A 57 15.99 3.46 -3.86
CA PHE A 57 14.55 3.48 -3.66
C PHE A 57 14.18 3.60 -2.17
N VAL A 58 14.72 2.72 -1.31
CA VAL A 58 14.45 2.75 0.14
C VAL A 58 14.88 4.07 0.76
N ARG A 59 16.04 4.61 0.35
CA ARG A 59 16.51 5.91 0.84
C ARG A 59 15.53 7.02 0.48
N LEU A 60 15.11 7.10 -0.78
CA LEU A 60 14.15 8.11 -1.24
C LEU A 60 12.80 7.97 -0.51
N ALA A 61 12.28 6.76 -0.39
CA ALA A 61 11.04 6.49 0.32
C ALA A 61 11.08 6.92 1.80
N ARG A 62 12.24 6.77 2.46
CA ARG A 62 12.44 7.25 3.83
C ARG A 62 12.57 8.76 3.92
N CYS A 63 13.26 9.38 2.98
CA CYS A 63 13.39 10.85 2.93
C CYS A 63 12.05 11.56 2.73
N ASP A 64 11.12 10.92 2.00
CA ASP A 64 9.77 11.45 1.72
C ASP A 64 8.71 10.95 2.72
N ALA A 65 9.12 10.23 3.77
CA ALA A 65 8.19 9.66 4.73
C ALA A 65 7.62 10.73 5.67
N PHE A 66 6.30 10.68 5.88
CA PHE A 66 5.61 11.49 6.89
C PHE A 66 5.27 10.65 8.12
N ALA A 67 5.59 11.16 9.32
CA ALA A 67 5.37 10.46 10.58
C ALA A 67 4.28 11.14 11.41
N PHE A 68 3.35 10.34 11.92
CA PHE A 68 2.30 10.80 12.84
C PHE A 68 1.93 9.67 13.81
N LYS A 69 1.33 10.04 14.94
CA LYS A 69 0.89 9.11 15.98
C LYS A 69 -0.63 9.03 16.00
N THR A 70 -1.15 7.82 15.88
CA THR A 70 -2.59 7.52 16.04
C THR A 70 -2.96 7.44 17.51
N LYS A 71 -4.17 7.87 17.85
CA LYS A 71 -4.81 7.74 19.15
C LYS A 71 -5.82 6.57 19.14
N PRO A 72 -6.20 6.03 20.32
CA PRO A 72 -7.31 5.09 20.39
C PRO A 72 -8.57 5.67 19.72
N GLY A 73 -9.18 4.89 18.84
CA GLY A 73 -10.34 5.31 18.04
C GLY A 73 -10.00 5.87 16.66
N ASP A 74 -8.75 6.25 16.38
CA ASP A 74 -8.35 6.72 15.06
C ASP A 74 -8.41 5.59 14.03
N VAL A 75 -8.91 5.92 12.84
CA VAL A 75 -8.97 5.02 11.69
C VAL A 75 -8.13 5.60 10.55
N LEU A 76 -7.02 4.93 10.24
CA LEU A 76 -6.19 5.28 9.10
C LEU A 76 -6.55 4.40 7.90
N THR A 77 -7.04 5.00 6.82
CA THR A 77 -7.24 4.32 5.54
C THR A 77 -6.27 4.86 4.50
N PHE A 78 -5.64 3.97 3.75
CA PHE A 78 -4.68 4.34 2.72
C PHE A 78 -4.63 3.32 1.59
N ASN A 79 -4.08 3.77 0.45
CA ASN A 79 -3.87 2.96 -0.75
C ASN A 79 -2.62 2.06 -0.61
N ASN A 80 -2.83 0.77 -0.33
CA ASN A 80 -1.74 -0.20 -0.12
C ASN A 80 -1.00 -0.61 -1.40
N ILE A 81 -1.47 -0.25 -2.59
CA ILE A 81 -0.71 -0.48 -3.84
C ILE A 81 0.17 0.70 -4.21
N ARG A 82 0.03 1.84 -3.53
CA ARG A 82 0.78 3.09 -3.79
C ARG A 82 1.67 3.50 -2.63
N LEU A 83 1.17 3.44 -1.40
CA LEU A 83 1.88 3.94 -0.22
C LEU A 83 2.61 2.80 0.48
N LEU A 84 3.89 3.04 0.79
CA LEU A 84 4.61 2.26 1.79
C LEU A 84 4.21 2.77 3.18
N HIS A 85 4.23 1.87 4.16
CA HIS A 85 4.01 2.22 5.55
C HIS A 85 4.99 1.46 6.45
N GLY A 86 5.25 2.04 7.61
CA GLY A 86 6.13 1.49 8.61
C GLY A 86 5.81 2.07 9.98
N ARG A 87 6.63 1.73 10.96
CA ARG A 87 6.54 2.25 12.32
C ARG A 87 7.94 2.48 12.85
N THR A 88 8.09 3.47 13.74
CA THR A 88 9.30 3.60 14.55
C THR A 88 9.39 2.45 15.55
N GLY A 89 10.58 2.21 16.11
CA GLY A 89 10.74 1.31 17.24
C GLY A 89 9.84 1.71 18.42
N TYR A 90 9.44 0.73 19.22
CA TYR A 90 8.72 0.92 20.47
C TYR A 90 9.13 -0.18 21.45
N ASP A 91 9.06 0.13 22.74
CA ASP A 91 9.26 -0.84 23.81
C ASP A 91 7.90 -1.31 24.32
N ASP A 92 7.65 -2.62 24.22
CA ASP A 92 6.43 -3.25 24.72
C ASP A 92 6.61 -3.56 26.22
N SER A 93 5.70 -3.06 27.05
CA SER A 93 5.71 -3.29 28.50
C SER A 93 4.28 -3.44 29.01
N GLU A 94 4.13 -3.95 30.24
CA GLU A 94 2.81 -4.06 30.87
C GLU A 94 2.07 -2.71 30.94
N GLN A 95 2.79 -1.59 31.00
CA GLN A 95 2.23 -0.24 31.01
C GLN A 95 2.13 0.40 29.61
N ASN A 96 2.65 -0.25 28.56
CA ASN A 96 2.72 0.27 27.19
C ASN A 96 2.29 -0.76 26.15
N VAL A 97 1.01 -1.16 26.22
CA VAL A 97 0.42 -2.12 25.30
C VAL A 97 -0.16 -1.42 24.08
N ARG A 98 0.18 -1.89 22.88
CA ARG A 98 -0.37 -1.38 21.61
C ARG A 98 -1.25 -2.41 20.92
N TYR A 99 -2.54 -2.10 20.81
CA TYR A 99 -3.52 -2.89 20.07
C TYR A 99 -4.01 -2.12 18.85
N ILE A 100 -4.02 -2.78 17.69
CA ILE A 100 -4.67 -2.29 16.48
C ILE A 100 -5.57 -3.41 15.97
N VAL A 101 -6.57 -3.07 15.17
CA VAL A 101 -7.36 -4.01 14.36
C VAL A 101 -7.19 -3.63 12.89
N GLY A 102 -7.05 -4.60 11.98
CA GLY A 102 -6.93 -4.30 10.57
C GLY A 102 -7.78 -5.14 9.64
N ALA A 103 -8.05 -4.56 8.48
CA ALA A 103 -8.79 -5.15 7.40
C ALA A 103 -8.29 -4.62 6.04
N TYR A 104 -8.53 -5.43 5.01
CA TYR A 104 -8.27 -5.10 3.61
C TYR A 104 -9.59 -5.04 2.84
N LEU A 105 -9.63 -4.16 1.84
CA LEU A 105 -10.69 -4.07 0.86
C LEU A 105 -10.04 -4.03 -0.51
N ASP A 106 -10.66 -4.72 -1.47
CA ASP A 106 -10.25 -4.63 -2.86
C ASP A 106 -10.71 -3.31 -3.50
N TRP A 107 -9.94 -2.87 -4.50
CA TRP A 107 -10.17 -1.58 -5.16
C TRP A 107 -11.47 -1.55 -5.96
N ASP A 108 -11.90 -2.67 -6.50
CA ASP A 108 -13.17 -2.80 -7.22
C ASP A 108 -14.38 -2.52 -6.32
N ILE A 109 -14.37 -3.00 -5.07
CA ILE A 109 -15.40 -2.72 -4.05
C ILE A 109 -15.44 -1.21 -3.78
N ILE A 110 -14.27 -0.59 -3.57
CA ILE A 110 -14.15 0.85 -3.32
C ILE A 110 -14.67 1.65 -4.52
N TYR A 111 -14.21 1.34 -5.73
CA TYR A 111 -14.64 2.03 -6.95
C TYR A 111 -16.12 1.84 -7.25
N SER A 112 -16.67 0.65 -6.99
CA SER A 112 -18.10 0.37 -7.11
C SER A 112 -18.91 1.30 -6.22
N LYS A 113 -18.58 1.38 -4.92
CA LYS A 113 -19.26 2.27 -3.98
C LYS A 113 -19.10 3.75 -4.38
N LEU A 114 -17.91 4.16 -4.82
CA LEU A 114 -17.67 5.53 -5.26
C LEU A 114 -18.53 5.92 -6.47
N ARG A 115 -18.72 5.04 -7.45
CA ARG A 115 -19.59 5.31 -8.61
C ARG A 115 -21.04 5.55 -8.19
N VAL A 116 -21.57 4.70 -7.32
CA VAL A 116 -22.94 4.84 -6.78
C VAL A 116 -23.09 6.13 -5.98
N LEU A 117 -22.11 6.46 -5.13
CA LEU A 117 -22.15 7.69 -4.35
C LEU A 117 -22.13 8.93 -5.25
N LYS A 118 -21.32 8.93 -6.32
CA LYS A 118 -21.27 10.03 -7.29
C LYS A 118 -22.58 10.21 -8.06
N SER A 119 -23.20 9.12 -8.51
CA SER A 119 -24.50 9.19 -9.23
C SER A 119 -25.66 9.61 -8.33
N ALA A 120 -25.56 9.34 -7.02
CA ALA A 120 -26.59 9.70 -6.05
C ALA A 120 -26.47 11.16 -5.56
N GLN A 121 -25.41 11.90 -5.93
CA GLN A 121 -25.31 13.33 -5.61
C GLN A 121 -26.16 14.16 -6.58
N PRO A 122 -27.22 14.84 -6.11
CA PRO A 122 -28.01 15.73 -6.94
C PRO A 122 -27.15 16.95 -7.30
N GLY A 123 -26.80 17.11 -8.57
CA GLY A 123 -26.08 18.29 -9.08
C GLY A 123 -24.92 18.05 -10.05
N SER A 124 -24.61 16.81 -10.44
CA SER A 124 -23.58 16.52 -11.46
C SER A 124 -24.14 16.23 -12.87
N GLY A 125 -25.40 16.60 -13.12
CA GLY A 125 -25.98 16.68 -14.46
C GLY A 125 -25.66 18.04 -15.07
N GLY A 126 -24.50 18.18 -15.70
CA GLY A 126 -24.20 19.30 -16.57
C GLY A 126 -25.09 19.23 -17.81
N GLY A 127 -25.93 20.26 -17.99
CA GLY A 127 -26.86 20.38 -19.10
C GLY A 127 -26.17 20.49 -20.46
N CYS A 128 -26.79 19.85 -21.44
CA CYS A 128 -26.65 20.16 -22.85
C CYS A 128 -28.06 20.13 -23.45
N ASP A 129 -28.84 21.18 -23.20
CA ASP A 129 -29.92 21.60 -24.10
C ASP A 129 -29.45 22.90 -24.74
N ALA A 130 -28.76 22.77 -25.88
CA ALA A 130 -28.56 23.88 -26.80
C ALA A 130 -29.65 23.78 -27.86
N ALA A 131 -30.71 24.57 -27.69
CA ALA A 131 -31.66 24.93 -28.72
C ALA A 131 -31.62 26.46 -28.86
N GLU A 132 -30.89 26.93 -29.87
CA GLU A 132 -31.29 28.03 -30.76
C GLU A 132 -30.52 27.90 -32.08
#